data_AF-A0A3D0NZE0-F1
#
_entry.id   AF-A0A3D0NZE0-F1
#
_cell.length_a   1.000
_cell.length_b   1.000
_cell.length_c   1.000
_cell.angle_alpha   90.00
_cell.angle_beta   90.00
_cell.angle_gamma   90.00
#
_symmetry.space_group_name_H-M   'P 1'
#
loop_
_entity.id
_entity.type
_entity.pdbx_description
1 polymer ?
#
loop_
_entity_poly.entity_id
_entity_poly.type
_entity_poly.pdbx_seq_one_letter_code
_entity_poly.pdbx_strand_id
1 'polypeptide(L)'
;MFDAVRQTAVREELPFPYGNRTFCLYEPIEKTIDSARVLIVNNLLRYESDLSPLAHEEWQESIPSRLRFERKVSGMATNNIAQNVIRLVR
;
A
#
# COMPACT_ATOMS: atom_id res chain seq x y z
N MET A 1 39.23 51.50 -34.53
CA MET A 1 38.05 52.27 -34.09
C MET A 1 36.90 51.27 -33.94
N PHE A 2 36.52 51.00 -32.68
CA PHE A 2 35.45 50.10 -32.18
C PHE A 2 35.65 48.61 -32.53
N ASP A 3 36.16 47.74 -31.65
CA ASP A 3 35.74 47.41 -30.27
C ASP A 3 34.23 47.23 -30.11
N ALA A 4 33.78 45.97 -30.19
CA ALA A 4 32.71 45.41 -29.35
C ALA A 4 32.57 43.90 -29.64
N VAL A 5 33.51 43.09 -29.13
CA VAL A 5 33.21 41.65 -28.93
C VAL A 5 32.12 41.60 -27.87
N ARG A 6 30.91 41.21 -28.27
CA ARG A 6 29.80 40.94 -27.34
C ARG A 6 30.29 39.90 -26.35
N GLN A 7 30.56 40.29 -25.11
CA GLN A 7 30.76 39.32 -24.04
C GLN A 7 29.43 38.60 -23.86
N THR A 8 29.34 37.40 -24.40
CA THR A 8 28.37 36.41 -23.94
C THR A 8 28.68 36.22 -22.48
N ALA A 9 27.80 36.73 -21.61
CA ALA A 9 27.90 36.48 -20.19
C ALA A 9 28.05 34.98 -20.01
N VAL A 10 29.24 34.54 -19.58
CA VAL A 10 29.46 33.17 -19.17
C VAL A 10 28.58 33.00 -17.95
N ARG A 11 27.39 32.43 -18.16
CA ARG A 11 26.57 31.97 -17.05
C ARG A 11 27.38 30.87 -16.41
N GLU A 12 27.99 31.17 -15.27
CA GLU A 12 28.60 30.17 -14.42
C GLU A 12 27.55 29.09 -14.16
N GLU A 13 27.74 27.93 -14.80
CA GLU A 13 26.98 26.74 -14.50
C GLU A 13 27.45 26.26 -13.12
N LEU A 14 26.74 26.72 -12.10
CA LEU A 14 26.93 26.21 -10.75
C LEU A 14 26.61 24.71 -10.76
N PRO A 15 27.50 23.86 -10.21
CA PRO A 15 27.24 22.45 -10.15
C PRO A 15 26.23 22.18 -9.03
N PHE A 16 25.32 21.22 -9.31
CA PHE A 16 24.40 20.54 -8.38
C PHE A 16 22.92 21.03 -8.34
N PRO A 17 21.95 20.16 -8.68
CA PRO A 17 21.95 19.18 -9.77
C PRO A 17 20.75 19.42 -10.72
N TYR A 18 20.91 19.08 -12.01
CA TYR A 18 19.90 19.10 -13.09
C TYR A 18 19.66 20.44 -13.81
N GLY A 19 20.06 20.47 -15.08
CA GLY A 19 19.95 21.64 -15.96
C GLY A 19 18.53 22.20 -16.09
N ASN A 20 18.49 23.52 -16.30
CA ASN A 20 17.35 24.45 -16.44
C ASN A 20 16.07 23.89 -17.10
N ARG A 21 15.35 22.95 -16.46
CA ARG A 21 14.02 22.49 -16.89
C ARG A 21 13.01 22.91 -15.85
N THR A 22 11.90 23.52 -16.28
CA THR A 22 10.81 24.00 -15.43
C THR A 22 9.89 22.89 -14.94
N PHE A 23 10.23 21.62 -15.20
CA PHE A 23 9.41 20.45 -14.86
C PHE A 23 10.31 19.27 -14.51
N CYS A 24 9.81 18.40 -13.64
CA CYS A 24 10.39 17.08 -13.38
C CYS A 24 9.75 16.06 -14.33
N LEU A 25 10.54 15.10 -14.82
CA LEU A 25 9.98 13.93 -15.50
C LEU A 25 9.29 13.07 -14.43
N TYR A 26 8.04 12.69 -14.67
CA TYR A 26 7.35 11.75 -13.80
C TYR A 26 7.97 10.37 -13.98
N GLU A 27 8.60 9.86 -12.93
CA GLU A 27 9.06 8.48 -12.86
C GLU A 27 8.10 7.69 -11.96
N PRO A 28 7.39 6.68 -12.50
CA PRO A 28 6.54 5.83 -11.68
C PRO A 28 7.41 4.94 -10.79
N ILE A 29 7.32 5.12 -9.48
CA ILE A 29 7.93 4.20 -8.51
C ILE A 29 7.04 2.95 -8.44
N GLU A 30 7.44 1.90 -9.14
CA GLU A 30 6.80 0.60 -9.02
C GLU A 30 7.13 -0.03 -7.67
N LYS A 31 6.13 -0.15 -6.79
CA LYS A 31 6.27 -0.88 -5.53
C LYS A 31 6.31 -2.37 -5.85
N THR A 32 7.50 -2.94 -5.95
CA THR A 32 7.72 -4.36 -6.17
C THR A 32 8.70 -4.92 -5.15
N ILE A 33 8.45 -6.14 -4.68
CA ILE A 33 9.34 -6.90 -3.80
C ILE A 33 9.78 -8.13 -4.57
N ASP A 34 11.10 -8.33 -4.72
CA ASP A 34 11.64 -9.44 -5.52
C ASP A 34 11.31 -10.81 -4.94
N SER A 35 11.31 -10.96 -3.61
CA SER A 35 10.84 -12.17 -2.95
C SER A 35 10.49 -11.91 -1.49
N ALA A 36 9.43 -12.55 -0.99
CA ALA A 36 9.05 -12.52 0.41
C ALA A 36 8.34 -13.82 0.80
N ARG A 37 8.55 -14.28 2.05
CA ARG A 37 7.75 -15.35 2.66
C ARG A 37 6.69 -14.71 3.54
N VAL A 38 5.42 -14.93 3.21
CA VAL A 38 4.29 -14.31 3.90
C VAL A 38 3.40 -15.37 4.52
N LEU A 39 3.09 -15.20 5.82
CA LEU A 39 2.12 -16.01 6.55
C LEU A 39 0.92 -15.14 6.91
N ILE A 40 -0.26 -15.47 6.39
CA ILE A 40 -1.51 -14.79 6.73
C ILE A 40 -2.20 -15.61 7.83
N VAL A 41 -2.31 -15.03 9.03
CA VAL A 41 -3.01 -15.65 10.16
C VAL A 41 -4.36 -14.96 10.35
N ASN A 42 -5.41 -15.76 10.40
CA ASN A 42 -6.78 -15.31 10.62
C ASN A 42 -7.24 -15.77 12.01
N ASN A 43 -7.51 -14.83 12.91
CA ASN A 43 -7.94 -15.09 14.28
C ASN A 43 -9.42 -14.73 14.53
N LEU A 44 -10.25 -14.83 13.48
CA LEU A 44 -11.67 -14.47 13.56
C LEU A 44 -12.54 -15.66 13.97
N LEU A 45 -13.67 -15.34 14.61
CA LEU A 45 -14.60 -16.29 15.21
C LEU A 45 -15.06 -17.34 14.21
N ARG A 46 -14.67 -18.60 14.43
CA ARG A 46 -15.03 -19.69 13.52
C ARG A 46 -16.16 -20.51 14.10
N TYR A 47 -16.16 -20.77 15.40
CA TYR A 47 -17.13 -21.59 16.09
C TYR A 47 -17.84 -20.80 17.17
N GLU A 48 -19.01 -21.29 17.56
CA GLU A 48 -19.74 -20.72 18.70
C GLU A 48 -18.95 -20.86 20.01
N SER A 49 -18.11 -21.90 20.14
CA SER A 49 -17.16 -22.06 21.25
C SER A 49 -16.10 -20.96 21.37
N ASP A 50 -15.88 -20.20 20.30
CA ASP A 50 -14.90 -19.11 20.28
C ASP A 50 -15.51 -17.81 20.85
N LEU A 51 -16.83 -17.79 21.11
CA LEU A 51 -17.53 -16.64 21.64
C LEU A 51 -17.23 -16.45 23.14
N SER A 52 -17.14 -15.19 23.54
CA SER A 52 -17.09 -14.86 24.97
C SER A 52 -18.45 -15.12 25.62
N PRO A 53 -18.50 -15.35 26.95
CA PRO A 53 -19.76 -15.49 27.68
C PRO A 53 -20.70 -14.29 27.46
N LEU A 54 -20.15 -13.08 27.39
CA LEU A 54 -20.92 -11.87 27.09
C LEU A 54 -21.57 -11.91 25.70
N ALA A 55 -20.84 -12.36 24.68
CA ALA A 55 -21.38 -12.46 23.32
C ALA A 55 -22.50 -13.51 23.24
N HIS A 56 -22.44 -14.58 24.04
CA HIS A 56 -23.53 -15.54 24.15
C HIS A 56 -24.80 -14.91 24.73
N GLU A 57 -24.66 -14.13 25.81
CA GLU A 57 -25.78 -13.46 26.48
C GLU A 57 -26.42 -12.36 25.61
N GLU A 58 -25.60 -11.61 24.87
CA GLU A 58 -26.06 -10.51 24.02
C GLU A 58 -26.64 -10.97 22.69
N TRP A 59 -26.03 -11.96 22.04
CA TRP A 59 -26.43 -12.35 20.68
C TRP A 59 -27.53 -13.42 20.65
N GLN A 60 -27.61 -14.28 21.66
CA GLN A 60 -28.67 -15.29 21.83
C GLN A 60 -29.02 -16.01 20.51
N GLU A 61 -30.27 -15.91 20.06
CA GLU A 61 -30.78 -16.55 18.83
C GLU A 61 -30.11 -16.03 17.54
N SER A 62 -29.44 -14.87 17.59
CA SER A 62 -28.75 -14.28 16.45
C SER A 62 -27.31 -14.79 16.27
N ILE A 63 -26.78 -15.61 17.19
CA ILE A 63 -25.42 -16.18 17.08
C ILE A 63 -25.14 -16.82 15.71
N PRO A 64 -26.02 -17.68 15.14
CA PRO A 64 -25.74 -18.31 13.86
C PRO A 64 -25.63 -17.31 12.70
N SER A 65 -26.42 -16.24 12.71
CA SER A 65 -26.38 -15.23 11.65
C SER A 65 -25.14 -14.33 11.78
N ARG A 66 -24.79 -13.95 13.00
CA ARG A 66 -23.57 -13.19 13.32
C ARG A 66 -22.31 -13.96 12.94
N LEU A 67 -22.20 -15.24 13.30
CA LEU A 67 -21.06 -16.08 12.93
C LEU A 67 -20.95 -16.27 11.41
N ARG A 68 -22.08 -16.44 10.70
CA ARG A 68 -22.05 -16.51 9.22
C ARG A 68 -21.54 -15.21 8.59
N PHE A 69 -21.99 -14.07 9.11
CA PHE A 69 -21.53 -12.78 8.65
C PHE A 69 -20.03 -12.60 8.91
N GLU A 70 -19.57 -12.92 10.12
CA GLU A 70 -18.16 -12.80 10.51
C GLU A 70 -17.26 -13.66 9.63
N ARG A 71 -17.63 -14.92 9.39
CA ARG A 71 -16.91 -15.82 8.47
C ARG A 71 -16.83 -15.24 7.04
N LYS A 72 -17.89 -14.60 6.56
CA LYS A 72 -17.91 -13.97 5.23
C LYS A 72 -16.95 -12.77 5.17
N VAL A 73 -17.04 -11.87 6.15
CA VAL A 73 -16.17 -10.68 6.23
C VAL A 73 -14.70 -11.09 6.36
N SER A 74 -14.43 -12.06 7.23
CA SER A 74 -13.13 -12.68 7.42
C SER A 74 -12.53 -13.23 6.11
N GLY A 75 -13.32 -13.99 5.34
CA GLY A 75 -12.90 -14.50 4.05
C GLY A 75 -12.61 -13.40 3.03
N MET A 76 -13.43 -12.35 2.99
CA MET A 76 -13.20 -11.20 2.12
C MET A 76 -11.90 -10.46 2.48
N ALA A 77 -11.65 -10.23 3.77
CA ALA A 77 -10.47 -9.53 4.25
C ALA A 77 -9.18 -10.32 3.95
N THR A 78 -9.17 -11.62 4.26
CA THR A 78 -8.01 -12.48 3.99
C THR A 78 -7.72 -12.58 2.49
N ASN A 79 -8.74 -12.67 1.64
CA ASN A 79 -8.56 -12.65 0.19
C ASN A 79 -8.00 -11.30 -0.29
N ASN A 80 -8.47 -10.17 0.24
CA ASN A 80 -7.94 -8.85 -0.11
C ASN A 80 -6.44 -8.73 0.22
N ILE A 81 -6.05 -9.16 1.43
CA ILE A 81 -4.65 -9.18 1.86
C ILE A 81 -3.81 -10.08 0.93
N ALA A 82 -4.29 -11.30 0.65
CA ALA A 82 -3.58 -12.22 -0.24
C ALA A 82 -3.38 -11.63 -1.64
N GLN A 83 -4.42 -11.01 -2.22
CA GLN A 83 -4.33 -10.36 -3.53
C GLN A 83 -3.35 -9.19 -3.53
N ASN A 84 -3.31 -8.38 -2.46
CA ASN A 84 -2.33 -7.30 -2.34
C ASN A 84 -0.91 -7.83 -2.25
N VAL A 85 -0.68 -8.92 -1.50
CA VAL A 85 0.63 -9.58 -1.42
C VAL A 85 1.06 -10.11 -2.79
N ILE A 86 0.17 -10.81 -3.50
CA ILE A 86 0.43 -11.34 -4.86
C ILE A 86 0.77 -10.22 -5.85
N ARG A 87 0.14 -9.05 -5.72
CA ARG A 87 0.43 -7.88 -6.58
C ARG A 87 1.77 -7.21 -6.24
N LEU A 88 2.18 -7.29 -4.97
CA LEU A 88 3.36 -6.60 -4.46
C LEU A 88 4.64 -7.44 -4.62
N VAL A 89 4.53 -8.76 -4.49
CA VAL A 89 5.65 -9.70 -4.60
C VAL A 89 5.67 -10.31 -6.00
N ARG A 90 6.82 -10.25 -6.68
CA ARG A 90 7.01 -10.82 -8.03
C ARG A 90 7.05 -12.34 -8.03
#